data_AF-A0A932FMR7-F1
#
_entry.id   AF-A0A932FMR7-F1
#
_cell.length_a   1.000
_cell.length_b   1.000
_cell.length_c   1.000
_cell.angle_alpha   90.00
_cell.angle_beta   90.00
_cell.angle_gamma   90.00
#
_symmetry.space_group_name_H-M   'P 1'
#
loop_
_entity.id
_entity.type
_entity.pdbx_description
1 polymer ?
#
loop_
_entity_poly.entity_id
_entity_poly.type
_entity_poly.pdbx_seq_one_letter_code
_entity_poly.pdbx_strand_id
1 'polypeptide(L)'
;MPAPAALPAPSLLIAVTGGLGSSKTRLLAELAAAQIAAGQRVEGVLSIAGHRAAPRAGASDYWLRILGSDSEHPWATRDEKLDPPYLFEPGAVKKVQAWAERLRSLPPPPLLVLDEFGKFEARGLGLMPVWPLLMESAPRIVVISVRDDLRETVERLIGRKFDLRIPAEAPDARARLELACRDYGEWTRIGLFGGGAGGLEMTVGAALHATKIPLRGLVLSSLQAAMMVFAGTGLSQPGRVVWVPFISGGLKALSPAGDRVRPMIAIIVQGLLFGGAVQALGWNLFSIGLGGALVGAWAALQGFVLQYLLMGTDLVRAYDALVLWLAHRWHLAAPGLPSLLGAWAALHALAAGGAALTAWCLRRPPAGLQGLIERESGDGISRPGPVAEHPGWAQRLREFGRWQFWLPLLIVAAILLGSGRPWEGVAWLVLRFFAVGCVLVALVSLLRPARWAEALRRRGWWGPALAFSGALRRRAP
;
A
#
# COMPACT_ATOMS: atom_id res chain seq x y z
N MET A 1 17.62 5.42 -29.61
CA MET A 1 17.43 5.56 -28.15
C MET A 1 16.77 4.29 -27.64
N PRO A 2 17.43 3.46 -26.82
CA PRO A 2 16.75 2.34 -26.20
C PRO A 2 15.74 2.88 -25.19
N ALA A 3 14.54 2.31 -25.17
CA ALA A 3 13.51 2.63 -24.19
C ALA A 3 14.07 2.40 -22.76
N PRO A 4 13.73 3.24 -21.78
CA PRO A 4 14.14 2.98 -20.40
C PRO A 4 13.59 1.62 -19.98
N ALA A 5 14.49 0.69 -19.66
CA ALA A 5 14.17 -0.64 -19.17
C ALA A 5 13.20 -0.48 -17.98
N ALA A 6 12.05 -1.13 -18.07
CA ALA A 6 11.09 -1.16 -16.99
C ALA A 6 11.80 -1.69 -15.73
N LEU A 7 11.92 -0.84 -14.71
CA LEU A 7 12.58 -1.22 -13.46
C LEU A 7 11.89 -2.46 -12.87
N PRO A 8 12.63 -3.52 -12.52
CA PRO A 8 12.07 -4.72 -11.89
C PRO A 8 11.53 -4.40 -10.48
N ALA A 9 10.96 -5.42 -9.82
CA ALA A 9 10.22 -5.40 -8.55
C ALA A 9 10.59 -4.24 -7.60
N PRO A 10 9.62 -3.61 -6.90
CA PRO A 10 9.80 -2.29 -6.32
C PRO A 10 10.89 -2.26 -5.25
N SER A 11 12.11 -1.97 -5.67
CA SER A 11 13.22 -1.72 -4.77
C SER A 11 12.96 -0.43 -4.01
N LEU A 12 13.31 -0.40 -2.72
CA LEU A 12 13.37 0.82 -1.94
C LEU A 12 14.64 1.58 -2.30
N LEU A 13 14.50 2.75 -2.91
CA LEU A 13 15.62 3.59 -3.31
C LEU A 13 15.84 4.71 -2.29
N ILE A 14 16.97 4.67 -1.60
CA ILE A 14 17.35 5.60 -0.52
C ILE A 14 18.52 6.46 -0.97
N ALA A 15 18.39 7.78 -0.90
CA ALA A 15 19.52 8.69 -1.02
C ALA A 15 20.10 9.02 0.35
N VAL A 16 21.41 8.83 0.51
CA VAL A 16 22.22 9.37 1.60
C VAL A 16 22.89 10.64 1.09
N THR A 17 22.41 11.81 1.51
CA THR A 17 22.84 13.08 0.93
C THR A 17 23.82 13.82 1.83
N GLY A 18 24.73 14.59 1.25
CA GLY A 18 25.65 15.43 2.02
C GLY A 18 26.82 15.98 1.21
N GLY A 19 27.48 17.01 1.75
CA GLY A 19 28.67 17.64 1.16
C GLY A 19 29.93 16.77 1.17
N LEU A 20 31.05 17.31 0.69
CA LEU A 20 32.35 16.66 0.81
C LEU A 20 32.75 16.55 2.29
N GLY A 21 33.18 15.37 2.72
CA GLY A 21 33.58 15.12 4.11
C GLY A 21 32.41 14.83 5.06
N SER A 22 31.17 14.78 4.58
CA SER A 22 29.96 14.53 5.38
C SER A 22 29.80 13.09 5.88
N SER A 23 30.88 12.29 5.87
CA SER A 23 30.92 10.89 6.32
C SER A 23 29.95 9.92 5.62
N LYS A 24 29.48 10.23 4.39
CA LYS A 24 28.61 9.34 3.60
C LYS A 24 29.17 7.91 3.48
N THR A 25 30.40 7.77 3.00
CA THR A 25 31.09 6.48 2.84
C THR A 25 31.14 5.70 4.15
N ARG A 26 31.44 6.38 5.27
CA ARG A 26 31.47 5.77 6.60
C ARG A 26 30.09 5.26 6.99
N LEU A 27 29.05 6.07 6.81
CA LEU A 27 27.67 5.70 7.11
C LEU A 27 27.21 4.48 6.30
N LEU A 28 27.57 4.42 5.02
CA LEU A 28 27.28 3.28 4.16
C LEU A 28 28.06 2.02 4.56
N ALA A 29 29.34 2.16 4.94
CA ALA A 29 30.16 1.07 5.43
C ALA A 29 29.62 0.49 6.75
N GLU A 30 29.22 1.34 7.69
CA GLU A 30 28.60 0.94 8.95
C GLU A 30 27.27 0.22 8.72
N LEU A 31 26.43 0.71 7.81
CA LEU A 31 25.19 0.04 7.41
C LEU A 31 25.47 -1.35 6.81
N ALA A 32 26.41 -1.43 5.86
CA ALA A 32 26.78 -2.70 5.22
C ALA A 32 27.28 -3.72 6.27
N ALA A 33 28.17 -3.29 7.16
CA ALA A 33 28.68 -4.13 8.24
C ALA A 33 27.57 -4.61 9.18
N ALA A 34 26.64 -3.74 9.57
CA ALA A 34 25.51 -4.11 10.43
C ALA A 34 24.59 -5.14 9.78
N GLN A 35 24.33 -5.02 8.48
CA GLN A 35 23.50 -5.97 7.73
C GLN A 35 24.20 -7.32 7.55
N ILE A 36 25.50 -7.32 7.25
CA ILE A 36 26.32 -8.55 7.19
C ILE A 36 26.32 -9.25 8.56
N ALA A 37 26.50 -8.51 9.66
CA ALA A 37 26.44 -9.06 11.01
C ALA A 37 25.07 -9.66 11.36
N ALA A 38 23.99 -9.14 10.76
CA ALA A 38 22.63 -9.70 10.86
C ALA A 38 22.38 -10.89 9.90
N GLY A 39 23.43 -11.41 9.24
CA GLY A 39 23.34 -12.53 8.29
C GLY A 39 22.70 -12.16 6.95
N GLN A 40 22.52 -10.86 6.65
CA GLN A 40 22.02 -10.42 5.35
C GLN A 40 23.16 -10.32 4.34
N ARG A 41 22.91 -10.76 3.12
CA ARG A 41 23.83 -10.49 2.01
C ARG A 41 23.76 -9.02 1.62
N VAL A 42 24.92 -8.39 1.52
CA VAL A 42 25.08 -7.03 1.04
C VAL A 42 26.00 -7.06 -0.18
N GLU A 43 25.53 -6.49 -1.28
CA GLU A 43 26.31 -6.29 -2.49
C GLU A 43 26.48 -4.78 -2.68
N GLY A 44 27.51 -4.35 -3.41
CA GLY A 44 27.69 -2.94 -3.69
C GLY A 44 29.13 -2.53 -3.88
N VAL A 45 29.33 -1.23 -3.95
CA VAL A 45 30.64 -0.61 -4.06
C VAL A 45 30.74 0.56 -3.10
N LEU A 46 31.86 0.64 -2.39
CA LEU A 46 32.22 1.76 -1.53
C LEU A 46 33.48 2.43 -2.10
N SER A 47 33.47 3.76 -2.15
CA SER A 47 34.63 4.53 -2.60
C SER A 47 35.37 5.07 -1.38
N ILE A 48 36.40 4.34 -0.98
CA ILE A 48 37.20 4.66 0.19
C ILE A 48 38.20 5.74 -0.20
N ALA A 49 38.04 6.91 0.40
CA ALA A 49 38.99 8.01 0.24
C ALA A 49 40.33 7.68 0.90
N GLY A 50 41.42 7.85 0.16
CA GLY A 50 42.78 7.83 0.66
C GLY A 50 43.14 9.12 1.39
N HIS A 51 44.30 9.69 1.09
CA HIS A 51 44.76 10.89 1.80
C HIS A 51 43.97 12.15 1.39
N ARG A 52 43.67 13.03 2.36
CA ARG A 52 43.01 14.32 2.11
C ARG A 52 43.87 15.44 2.66
N ALA A 53 44.12 16.46 1.81
CA ALA A 53 44.82 17.67 2.24
C ALA A 53 44.02 18.48 3.28
N ALA A 54 42.68 18.40 3.23
CA ALA A 54 41.78 19.02 4.21
C ALA A 54 40.47 18.21 4.33
N PRO A 55 39.74 18.28 5.45
CA PRO A 55 38.50 17.50 5.66
C PRO A 55 37.44 17.67 4.57
N ARG A 56 37.33 18.88 4.00
CA ARG A 56 36.36 19.21 2.93
C ARG A 56 36.96 19.15 1.52
N ALA A 57 38.25 18.85 1.39
CA ALA A 57 38.88 18.62 0.09
C ALA A 57 38.57 17.20 -0.42
N GLY A 58 38.62 17.05 -1.73
CA GLY A 58 38.66 15.72 -2.35
C GLY A 58 39.95 14.98 -1.98
N ALA A 59 39.91 13.65 -1.95
CA ALA A 59 41.10 12.85 -1.68
C ALA A 59 42.09 12.88 -2.85
N SER A 60 43.36 12.62 -2.57
CA SER A 60 44.42 12.39 -3.58
C SER A 60 44.14 11.16 -4.43
N ASP A 61 43.55 10.15 -3.81
CA ASP A 61 43.29 8.84 -4.37
C ASP A 61 42.04 8.24 -3.74
N TYR A 62 41.36 7.40 -4.51
CA TYR A 62 40.20 6.63 -4.07
C TYR A 62 40.41 5.16 -4.39
N TRP A 63 39.99 4.33 -3.46
CA TRP A 63 39.98 2.87 -3.57
C TRP A 63 38.54 2.38 -3.63
N LEU A 64 38.26 1.49 -4.57
CA LEU A 64 36.97 0.85 -4.69
C LEU A 64 36.99 -0.45 -3.91
N ARG A 65 36.14 -0.55 -2.88
CA ARG A 65 35.86 -1.82 -2.20
C ARG A 65 34.56 -2.39 -2.77
N ILE A 66 34.64 -3.57 -3.36
CA ILE A 66 33.46 -4.31 -3.84
C ILE A 66 32.94 -5.18 -2.69
N LEU A 67 31.73 -4.88 -2.24
CA LEU A 67 31.05 -5.66 -1.20
C LEU A 67 30.61 -7.01 -1.80
N GLY A 68 30.83 -8.10 -1.07
CA GLY A 68 30.51 -9.46 -1.52
C GLY A 68 31.63 -10.17 -2.28
N SER A 69 32.82 -9.57 -2.42
CA SER A 69 34.02 -10.24 -2.96
C SER A 69 35.31 -9.97 -2.18
N ASP A 70 35.22 -9.27 -1.04
CA ASP A 70 36.36 -8.82 -0.20
C ASP A 70 37.54 -8.22 -1.00
N SER A 71 37.24 -7.62 -2.16
CA SER A 71 38.24 -7.15 -3.11
C SER A 71 38.32 -5.64 -3.13
N GLU A 72 39.54 -5.11 -3.04
CA GLU A 72 39.84 -3.69 -3.14
C GLU A 72 40.70 -3.38 -4.36
N HIS A 73 40.36 -2.32 -5.07
CA HIS A 73 41.02 -1.92 -6.29
C HIS A 73 41.26 -0.41 -6.32
N PRO A 74 42.41 0.07 -6.84
CA PRO A 74 42.58 1.49 -7.15
C PRO A 74 41.45 1.95 -8.07
N TRP A 75 40.78 3.06 -7.73
CA TRP A 75 39.59 3.54 -8.44
C TRP A 75 39.87 4.79 -9.25
N ALA A 76 40.35 5.83 -8.57
CA ALA A 76 40.57 7.12 -9.16
C ALA A 76 41.72 7.85 -8.47
N THR A 77 42.55 8.53 -9.26
CA THR A 77 43.66 9.35 -8.79
C THR A 77 43.41 10.80 -9.17
N ARG A 78 43.69 11.72 -8.25
CA ARG A 78 43.47 13.15 -8.47
C ARG A 78 44.44 13.69 -9.52
N ASP A 79 43.91 14.37 -10.52
CA ASP A 79 44.68 15.13 -11.52
C ASP A 79 44.04 16.49 -11.69
N GLU A 80 44.71 17.55 -11.20
CA GLU A 80 44.21 18.93 -11.25
C GLU A 80 44.04 19.48 -12.67
N LYS A 81 44.58 18.79 -13.70
CA LYS A 81 44.40 19.17 -15.10
C LYS A 81 43.04 18.77 -15.66
N LEU A 82 42.30 17.90 -14.97
CA LEU A 82 40.99 17.41 -15.41
C LEU A 82 39.84 18.18 -14.72
N ASP A 83 38.69 18.30 -15.38
CA ASP A 83 37.43 18.71 -14.74
C ASP A 83 36.33 17.67 -15.01
N PRO A 84 35.93 16.87 -13.99
CA PRO A 84 36.37 16.90 -12.59
C PRO A 84 37.81 16.34 -12.44
N PRO A 85 38.54 16.69 -11.36
CA PRO A 85 39.98 16.47 -11.23
C PRO A 85 40.34 15.03 -10.84
N TYR A 86 39.82 14.03 -11.56
CA TYR A 86 40.09 12.62 -11.29
C TYR A 86 40.21 11.81 -12.58
N LEU A 87 41.26 10.99 -12.64
CA LEU A 87 41.48 9.98 -13.65
C LEU A 87 41.08 8.60 -13.11
N PHE A 88 40.17 7.90 -13.78
CA PHE A 88 39.75 6.55 -13.38
C PHE A 88 40.69 5.49 -13.93
N GLU A 89 40.96 4.48 -13.10
CA GLU A 89 41.76 3.32 -13.48
C GLU A 89 40.98 2.38 -14.42
N PRO A 90 41.41 2.17 -15.68
CA PRO A 90 40.67 1.36 -16.66
C PRO A 90 40.42 -0.08 -16.21
N GLY A 91 41.35 -0.64 -15.43
CA GLY A 91 41.21 -2.00 -14.87
C GLY A 91 40.08 -2.11 -13.86
N ALA A 92 39.79 -1.05 -13.10
CA ALA A 92 38.75 -1.06 -12.08
C ALA A 92 37.35 -1.02 -12.69
N VAL A 93 37.16 -0.29 -13.78
CA VAL A 93 35.88 -0.26 -14.53
C VAL A 93 35.50 -1.65 -15.01
N LYS A 94 36.45 -2.40 -15.59
CA LYS A 94 36.21 -3.80 -16.02
C LYS A 94 35.81 -4.70 -14.85
N LYS A 95 36.39 -4.50 -13.66
CA LYS A 95 36.05 -5.27 -12.47
C LYS A 95 34.66 -4.94 -11.92
N VAL A 96 34.27 -3.66 -11.94
CA VAL A 96 32.89 -3.24 -11.59
C VAL A 96 31.89 -3.85 -12.54
N GLN A 97 32.18 -3.85 -13.84
CA GLN A 97 31.31 -4.48 -14.83
C GLN A 97 31.19 -6.00 -14.61
N ALA A 98 32.30 -6.70 -14.42
CA ALA A 98 32.29 -8.14 -14.12
C ALA A 98 31.52 -8.47 -12.83
N TRP A 99 31.65 -7.64 -11.79
CA TRP A 99 30.86 -7.76 -10.56
C TRP A 99 29.36 -7.57 -10.83
N ALA A 100 28.97 -6.53 -11.57
CA ALA A 100 27.57 -6.29 -11.91
C ALA A 100 26.98 -7.43 -12.76
N GLU A 101 27.75 -8.01 -13.68
CA GLU A 101 27.36 -9.19 -14.45
C GLU A 101 27.18 -10.42 -13.55
N ARG A 102 28.07 -10.63 -12.57
CA ARG A 102 27.95 -11.71 -11.58
C ARG A 102 26.65 -11.62 -10.79
N LEU A 103 26.13 -10.43 -10.49
CA LEU A 103 24.87 -10.29 -9.75
C LEU A 103 23.68 -10.92 -10.46
N ARG A 104 23.71 -11.10 -11.79
CA ARG A 104 22.62 -11.72 -12.54
C ARG A 104 22.50 -13.23 -12.30
N SER A 105 23.59 -13.90 -11.93
CA SER A 105 23.59 -15.34 -11.63
C SER A 105 23.28 -15.65 -10.17
N LEU A 106 23.22 -14.62 -9.33
CA LEU A 106 22.92 -14.75 -7.91
C LEU A 106 21.43 -14.48 -7.66
N PRO A 107 20.88 -14.96 -6.53
CA PRO A 107 19.57 -14.50 -6.07
C PRO A 107 19.51 -12.96 -5.99
N PRO A 108 18.33 -12.33 -5.92
CA PRO A 108 18.26 -10.89 -5.73
C PRO A 108 18.91 -10.42 -4.41
N PRO A 109 19.76 -9.38 -4.41
CA PRO A 109 20.39 -8.90 -3.19
C PRO A 109 19.39 -8.19 -2.27
N PRO A 110 19.38 -8.51 -0.96
CA PRO A 110 18.58 -7.78 0.02
C PRO A 110 18.94 -6.29 0.08
N LEU A 111 20.23 -5.97 0.00
CA LEU A 111 20.75 -4.61 0.04
C LEU A 111 21.84 -4.44 -1.02
N LEU A 112 21.67 -3.40 -1.84
CA LEU A 112 22.66 -2.90 -2.78
C LEU A 112 23.12 -1.51 -2.32
N VAL A 113 24.42 -1.34 -2.12
CA VAL A 113 25.01 -0.07 -1.67
C VAL A 113 25.86 0.54 -2.79
N LEU A 114 25.61 1.80 -3.14
CA LEU A 114 26.37 2.52 -4.15
C LEU A 114 26.87 3.84 -3.56
N ASP A 115 28.18 4.00 -3.50
CA ASP A 115 28.82 5.22 -2.98
C ASP A 115 29.26 6.18 -4.09
N GLU A 116 29.44 7.44 -3.71
CA GLU A 116 29.95 8.56 -4.53
C GLU A 116 29.18 8.81 -5.84
N PHE A 117 27.84 8.84 -5.83
CA PHE A 117 27.08 9.39 -6.97
C PHE A 117 27.27 10.92 -7.01
N GLY A 118 28.26 11.32 -7.80
CA GLY A 118 28.78 12.67 -7.86
C GLY A 118 28.73 13.25 -9.27
N LYS A 119 29.73 14.10 -9.57
CA LYS A 119 29.81 14.82 -10.85
C LYS A 119 30.02 13.88 -12.05
N PHE A 120 30.64 12.72 -11.84
CA PHE A 120 30.90 11.75 -12.90
C PHE A 120 29.64 10.98 -13.29
N GLU A 121 28.90 10.47 -12.31
CA GLU A 121 27.61 9.82 -12.52
C GLU A 121 26.61 10.80 -13.14
N ALA A 122 26.62 12.07 -12.72
CA ALA A 122 25.84 13.14 -13.34
C ALA A 122 26.14 13.35 -14.84
N ARG A 123 27.33 12.93 -15.32
CA ARG A 123 27.73 12.94 -16.73
C ARG A 123 27.55 11.57 -17.41
N GLY A 124 26.95 10.59 -16.76
CA GLY A 124 26.78 9.22 -17.26
C GLY A 124 28.03 8.34 -17.17
N LEU A 125 29.04 8.77 -16.41
CA LEU A 125 30.30 8.05 -16.19
C LEU A 125 30.28 7.32 -14.83
N GLY A 126 31.44 6.81 -14.40
CA GLY A 126 31.60 6.16 -13.09
C GLY A 126 30.78 4.87 -12.99
N LEU A 127 29.83 4.84 -12.06
CA LEU A 127 28.95 3.68 -11.86
C LEU A 127 27.71 3.63 -12.77
N MET A 128 27.40 4.71 -13.50
CA MET A 128 26.23 4.76 -14.37
C MET A 128 26.20 3.71 -15.50
N PRO A 129 27.32 3.36 -16.16
CA PRO A 129 27.32 2.34 -17.22
C PRO A 129 26.82 0.97 -16.76
N VAL A 130 27.00 0.63 -15.47
CA VAL A 130 26.54 -0.65 -14.90
C VAL A 130 25.15 -0.57 -14.26
N TRP A 131 24.57 0.62 -14.12
CA TRP A 131 23.25 0.82 -13.49
C TRP A 131 22.15 -0.10 -14.06
N PRO A 132 22.01 -0.30 -15.39
CA PRO A 132 21.01 -1.22 -15.92
C PRO A 132 21.20 -2.66 -15.43
N LEU A 133 22.44 -3.15 -15.40
CA LEU A 133 22.78 -4.49 -14.92
C LEU A 133 22.47 -4.65 -13.42
N LEU A 134 22.77 -3.61 -12.63
CA LEU A 134 22.44 -3.59 -11.20
C LEU A 134 20.93 -3.68 -10.97
N MET A 135 20.14 -2.97 -11.77
CA MET A 135 18.68 -3.05 -11.67
C MET A 135 18.16 -4.40 -12.13
N GLU A 136 18.71 -5.01 -13.18
CA GLU A 136 18.36 -6.38 -13.60
C GLU A 136 18.50 -7.43 -12.48
N SER A 137 19.41 -7.23 -11.53
CA SER A 137 19.53 -8.11 -10.35
C SER A 137 18.36 -8.00 -9.36
N ALA A 138 17.40 -7.11 -9.62
CA ALA A 138 16.19 -6.88 -8.83
C ALA A 138 16.44 -6.68 -7.32
N PRO A 139 17.35 -5.77 -6.93
CA PRO A 139 17.68 -5.53 -5.54
C PRO A 139 16.42 -5.16 -4.73
N ARG A 140 16.35 -5.56 -3.46
CA ARG A 140 15.23 -5.18 -2.59
C ARG A 140 15.37 -3.74 -2.09
N ILE A 141 16.59 -3.35 -1.70
CA ILE A 141 16.90 -2.00 -1.23
C ILE A 141 18.15 -1.53 -1.97
N VAL A 142 18.12 -0.29 -2.45
CA VAL A 142 19.23 0.38 -3.10
C VAL A 142 19.53 1.65 -2.31
N VAL A 143 20.71 1.74 -1.72
CA VAL A 143 21.16 2.92 -0.97
C VAL A 143 22.26 3.60 -1.77
N ILE A 144 22.02 4.85 -2.16
CA ILE A 144 22.94 5.63 -2.98
C ILE A 144 23.41 6.85 -2.18
N SER A 145 24.72 7.03 -2.08
CA SER A 145 25.32 8.25 -1.54
C SER A 145 25.38 9.32 -2.64
N VAL A 146 24.76 10.48 -2.41
CA VAL A 146 24.56 11.51 -3.44
C VAL A 146 24.99 12.88 -2.92
N ARG A 147 25.61 13.71 -3.75
CA ARG A 147 25.86 15.12 -3.40
C ARG A 147 24.56 15.91 -3.42
N ASP A 148 24.32 16.77 -2.42
CA ASP A 148 23.06 17.52 -2.29
C ASP A 148 22.70 18.32 -3.55
N ASP A 149 23.69 18.93 -4.19
CA ASP A 149 23.55 19.74 -5.40
C ASP A 149 23.26 18.93 -6.67
N LEU A 150 23.55 17.62 -6.67
CA LEU A 150 23.41 16.75 -7.85
C LEU A 150 22.18 15.84 -7.81
N ARG A 151 21.39 15.93 -6.73
CA ARG A 151 20.21 15.08 -6.51
C ARG A 151 19.29 15.01 -7.73
N GLU A 152 18.85 16.15 -8.25
CA GLU A 152 17.86 16.18 -9.34
C GLU A 152 18.41 15.63 -10.64
N THR A 153 19.70 15.87 -10.90
CA THR A 153 20.41 15.30 -12.04
C THR A 153 20.49 13.78 -11.93
N VAL A 154 20.84 13.26 -10.75
CA VAL A 154 20.87 11.82 -10.49
C VAL A 154 19.48 11.20 -10.62
N GLU A 155 18.44 11.81 -10.04
CA GLU A 155 17.04 11.33 -10.17
C GLU A 155 16.59 11.27 -11.64
N ARG A 156 17.01 12.24 -12.46
CA ARG A 156 16.72 12.26 -13.90
C ARG A 156 17.45 11.15 -14.65
N LEU A 157 18.72 10.90 -14.31
CA LEU A 157 19.54 9.88 -14.96
C LEU A 157 19.08 8.45 -14.64
N ILE A 158 18.73 8.18 -13.38
CA ILE A 158 18.22 6.87 -12.98
C ILE A 158 16.76 6.67 -13.39
N GLY A 159 16.08 7.71 -13.88
CA GLY A 159 14.69 7.67 -14.33
C GLY A 159 13.66 7.50 -13.21
N ARG A 160 14.04 7.75 -11.95
CA ARG A 160 13.18 7.58 -10.77
C ARG A 160 13.60 8.55 -9.65
N LYS A 161 12.63 9.05 -8.89
CA LYS A 161 12.90 9.83 -7.65
C LYS A 161 13.29 8.91 -6.50
N PHE A 162 14.12 9.40 -5.60
CA PHE A 162 14.39 8.71 -4.34
C PHE A 162 13.11 8.57 -3.50
N ASP A 163 12.85 7.38 -2.97
CA ASP A 163 11.70 7.15 -2.09
C ASP A 163 11.97 7.72 -0.69
N LEU A 164 13.22 7.63 -0.23
CA LEU A 164 13.66 8.17 1.05
C LEU A 164 14.95 8.97 0.88
N ARG A 165 15.08 10.05 1.65
CA ARG A 165 16.26 10.90 1.69
C ARG A 165 16.70 11.06 3.13
N ILE A 166 17.97 10.78 3.38
CA ILE A 166 18.58 10.83 4.71
C ILE A 166 19.84 11.68 4.60
N PRO A 167 19.89 12.85 5.25
CA PRO A 167 21.12 13.63 5.35
C PRO A 167 22.16 12.83 6.15
N ALA A 168 23.35 12.65 5.60
CA ALA A 168 24.43 11.86 6.22
C ALA A 168 24.91 12.48 7.55
N GLU A 169 24.80 13.81 7.67
CA GLU A 169 25.21 14.57 8.86
C GLU A 169 24.12 14.58 9.95
N ALA A 170 22.93 14.04 9.68
CA ALA A 170 21.90 13.96 10.70
C ALA A 170 22.36 13.01 11.84
N PRO A 171 22.19 13.40 13.11
CA PRO A 171 22.68 12.60 14.24
C PRO A 171 22.01 11.21 14.31
N ASP A 172 20.82 11.08 13.73
CA ASP A 172 20.04 9.85 13.66
C ASP A 172 20.10 9.16 12.29
N ALA A 173 20.97 9.59 11.37
CA ALA A 173 21.02 9.10 9.99
C ALA A 173 21.16 7.57 9.92
N ARG A 174 22.04 7.00 10.75
CA ARG A 174 22.25 5.55 10.84
C ARG A 174 21.01 4.83 11.33
N ALA A 175 20.42 5.29 12.44
CA ALA A 175 19.22 4.70 12.99
C ALA A 175 18.06 4.74 11.99
N ARG A 176 17.93 5.83 11.23
CA ARG A 176 16.93 5.98 10.16
C ARG A 176 17.16 5.03 8.99
N LEU A 177 18.41 4.81 8.58
CA LEU A 177 18.76 3.83 7.54
C LEU A 177 18.43 2.41 7.98
N GLU A 178 18.87 2.02 9.18
CA GLU A 178 18.60 0.70 9.74
C GLU A 178 17.09 0.45 9.91
N LEU A 179 16.35 1.45 10.38
CA LEU A 179 14.89 1.40 10.48
C LEU A 179 14.23 1.25 9.10
N ALA A 180 14.68 2.00 8.08
CA ALA A 180 14.15 1.88 6.73
C ALA A 180 14.39 0.48 6.13
N CYS A 181 15.57 -0.11 6.37
CA CYS A 181 15.87 -1.47 5.96
C CYS A 181 14.98 -2.51 6.64
N ARG A 182 14.71 -2.35 7.94
CA ARG A 182 13.79 -3.21 8.69
C ARG A 182 12.34 -3.07 8.22
N ASP A 183 11.90 -1.83 8.06
CA ASP A 183 10.52 -1.48 7.69
C ASP A 183 10.17 -1.92 6.27
N TYR A 184 11.15 -2.00 5.37
CA TYR A 184 10.92 -2.44 3.99
C TYR A 184 10.20 -3.80 3.90
N GLY A 185 10.65 -4.77 4.70
CA GLY A 185 10.04 -6.10 4.75
C GLY A 185 8.59 -6.07 5.22
N GLU A 186 8.31 -5.25 6.24
CA GLU A 186 6.96 -5.06 6.79
C GLU A 186 6.01 -4.41 5.78
N TRP A 187 6.44 -3.34 5.12
CA TRP A 187 5.63 -2.66 4.10
C TRP A 187 5.40 -3.54 2.87
N THR A 188 6.39 -4.34 2.48
CA THR A 188 6.25 -5.33 1.42
C THR A 188 5.20 -6.37 1.77
N ARG A 189 5.21 -6.86 3.01
CA ARG A 189 4.19 -7.80 3.52
C ARG A 189 2.80 -7.17 3.54
N ILE A 190 2.65 -5.96 4.06
CA ILE A 190 1.38 -5.22 4.05
C ILE A 190 0.86 -5.05 2.61
N GLY A 191 1.75 -4.72 1.67
CA GLY A 191 1.44 -4.65 0.24
C GLY A 191 0.94 -5.98 -0.33
N LEU A 192 1.59 -7.10 0.02
CA LEU A 192 1.20 -8.44 -0.41
C LEU A 192 -0.20 -8.82 0.10
N PHE A 193 -0.44 -8.68 1.41
CA PHE A 193 -1.74 -9.00 2.00
C PHE A 193 -2.84 -8.04 1.54
N GLY A 194 -2.55 -6.75 1.37
CA GLY A 194 -3.48 -5.77 0.83
C GLY A 194 -3.84 -6.05 -0.64
N GLY A 195 -2.84 -6.41 -1.45
CA GLY A 195 -3.02 -6.81 -2.85
C GLY A 195 -3.83 -8.08 -3.00
N GLY A 196 -3.48 -9.12 -2.24
CA GLY A 196 -4.20 -10.40 -2.20
C GLY A 196 -5.63 -10.25 -1.68
N ALA A 197 -5.86 -9.50 -0.60
CA ALA A 197 -7.20 -9.23 -0.08
C ALA A 197 -8.07 -8.49 -1.12
N GLY A 198 -7.50 -7.49 -1.82
CA GLY A 198 -8.19 -6.83 -2.91
C GLY A 198 -8.47 -7.74 -4.11
N GLY A 199 -7.69 -8.82 -4.29
CA GLY A 199 -7.86 -9.82 -5.36
C GLY A 199 -9.01 -10.74 -5.06
N LEU A 200 -8.97 -11.33 -3.86
CA LEU A 200 -10.05 -12.14 -3.32
C LEU A 200 -11.38 -11.39 -3.32
N GLU A 201 -11.40 -10.11 -2.92
CA GLU A 201 -12.61 -9.29 -2.95
C GLU A 201 -13.18 -9.08 -4.37
N MET A 202 -12.35 -9.17 -5.40
CA MET A 202 -12.78 -9.09 -6.79
C MET A 202 -13.20 -10.46 -7.33
N THR A 203 -12.45 -11.53 -7.03
CA THR A 203 -12.69 -12.88 -7.56
C THR A 203 -13.72 -13.64 -6.74
N VAL A 204 -13.48 -13.87 -5.45
CA VAL A 204 -14.43 -14.47 -4.52
C VAL A 204 -15.68 -13.62 -4.42
N GLY A 205 -15.53 -12.29 -4.38
CA GLY A 205 -16.67 -11.37 -4.43
C GLY A 205 -17.55 -11.62 -5.67
N ALA A 206 -16.97 -11.67 -6.87
CA ALA A 206 -17.72 -11.95 -8.09
C ALA A 206 -18.38 -13.35 -8.09
N ALA A 207 -17.67 -14.38 -7.61
CA ALA A 207 -18.20 -15.74 -7.52
C ALA A 207 -19.38 -15.85 -6.53
N LEU A 208 -19.27 -15.23 -5.35
CA LEU A 208 -20.36 -15.15 -4.37
C LEU A 208 -21.56 -14.37 -4.92
N HIS A 209 -21.30 -13.32 -5.70
CA HIS A 209 -22.35 -12.57 -6.40
C HIS A 209 -23.06 -13.42 -7.46
N ALA A 210 -22.33 -14.25 -8.21
CA ALA A 210 -22.90 -15.14 -9.22
C ALA A 210 -23.73 -16.27 -8.61
N THR A 211 -23.28 -16.84 -7.50
CA THR A 211 -23.92 -17.97 -6.82
C THR A 211 -25.08 -17.59 -5.90
N LYS A 212 -25.36 -16.28 -5.73
CA LYS A 212 -26.43 -15.74 -4.86
C LYS A 212 -26.40 -16.28 -3.42
N ILE A 213 -25.22 -16.61 -2.90
CA ILE A 213 -25.07 -17.16 -1.56
C ILE A 213 -25.51 -16.12 -0.52
N PRO A 214 -26.46 -16.46 0.37
CA PRO A 214 -26.84 -15.58 1.48
C PRO A 214 -25.62 -15.37 2.41
N LEU A 215 -25.58 -14.24 3.12
CA LEU A 215 -24.48 -13.90 4.04
C LEU A 215 -23.09 -13.67 3.40
N ARG A 216 -23.01 -13.38 2.10
CA ARG A 216 -21.73 -13.03 1.44
C ARG A 216 -20.92 -11.97 2.20
N GLY A 217 -21.59 -10.98 2.80
CA GLY A 217 -20.96 -9.91 3.57
C GLY A 217 -20.22 -10.43 4.80
N LEU A 218 -20.79 -11.44 5.47
CA LEU A 218 -20.19 -12.13 6.62
C LEU A 218 -18.89 -12.84 6.22
N VAL A 219 -18.91 -13.55 5.09
CA VAL A 219 -17.76 -14.29 4.58
C VAL A 219 -16.62 -13.32 4.23
N LEU A 220 -16.92 -12.28 3.46
CA LEU A 220 -15.92 -11.29 3.04
C LEU A 220 -15.35 -10.50 4.24
N SER A 221 -16.20 -10.09 5.20
CA SER A 221 -15.73 -9.38 6.39
C SER A 221 -14.87 -10.26 7.29
N SER A 222 -15.21 -11.54 7.43
CA SER A 222 -14.43 -12.51 8.22
C SER A 222 -13.08 -12.80 7.58
N LEU A 223 -13.05 -12.96 6.24
CA LEU A 223 -11.81 -13.12 5.48
C LEU A 223 -10.93 -11.88 5.59
N GLN A 224 -11.51 -10.67 5.47
CA GLN A 224 -10.77 -9.42 5.63
C GLN A 224 -10.16 -9.30 7.04
N ALA A 225 -10.91 -9.64 8.09
CA ALA A 225 -10.38 -9.63 9.46
C ALA A 225 -9.23 -10.64 9.62
N ALA A 226 -9.37 -11.86 9.09
CA ALA A 226 -8.29 -12.86 9.11
C ALA A 226 -7.03 -12.37 8.36
N MET A 227 -7.21 -11.77 7.18
CA MET A 227 -6.11 -11.19 6.38
C MET A 227 -5.35 -10.11 7.14
N MET A 228 -6.05 -9.26 7.89
CA MET A 228 -5.42 -8.26 8.75
C MET A 228 -4.59 -8.92 9.88
N VAL A 229 -5.12 -9.96 10.52
CA VAL A 229 -4.39 -10.70 11.57
C VAL A 229 -3.12 -11.34 11.00
N PHE A 230 -3.22 -12.01 9.85
CA PHE A 230 -2.07 -12.63 9.21
C PHE A 230 -1.04 -11.59 8.74
N ALA A 231 -1.46 -10.43 8.25
CA ALA A 231 -0.54 -9.36 7.87
C ALA A 231 0.19 -8.75 9.08
N GLY A 232 -0.54 -8.54 10.19
CA GLY A 232 -0.01 -7.90 11.39
C GLY A 232 0.88 -8.77 12.28
N THR A 233 0.82 -10.10 12.12
CA THR A 233 1.56 -11.04 12.98
C THR A 233 3.07 -10.90 12.78
N GLY A 234 3.79 -10.30 13.73
CA GLY A 234 5.24 -10.09 13.65
C GLY A 234 5.65 -8.75 13.05
N LEU A 235 4.72 -7.79 12.92
CA LEU A 235 5.08 -6.39 12.65
C LEU A 235 5.63 -5.74 13.94
N SER A 236 6.68 -4.94 13.79
CA SER A 236 7.20 -4.08 14.88
C SER A 236 6.21 -2.99 15.29
N GLN A 237 5.39 -2.52 14.35
CA GLN A 237 4.33 -1.55 14.57
C GLN A 237 2.98 -2.15 14.14
N PRO A 238 2.25 -2.81 15.05
CA PRO A 238 1.02 -3.52 14.73
C PRO A 238 -0.06 -2.63 14.10
N GLY A 239 -0.10 -1.34 14.44
CA GLY A 239 -1.03 -0.37 13.86
C GLY A 239 -0.90 -0.21 12.33
N ARG A 240 0.23 -0.59 11.73
CA ARG A 240 0.42 -0.56 10.26
C ARG A 240 -0.55 -1.49 9.52
N VAL A 241 -1.16 -2.46 10.21
CA VAL A 241 -2.18 -3.37 9.66
C VAL A 241 -3.34 -2.64 8.98
N VAL A 242 -3.66 -1.41 9.42
CA VAL A 242 -4.71 -0.56 8.84
C VAL A 242 -4.53 -0.38 7.33
N TRP A 243 -3.29 -0.39 6.83
CA TRP A 243 -2.99 -0.17 5.42
C TRP A 243 -3.42 -1.32 4.50
N VAL A 244 -3.58 -2.54 5.02
CA VAL A 244 -4.06 -3.70 4.22
C VAL A 244 -5.43 -3.41 3.59
N PRO A 245 -6.45 -3.01 4.36
CA PRO A 245 -7.74 -2.53 3.84
C PRO A 245 -7.66 -1.29 2.96
N PHE A 246 -6.78 -0.33 3.25
CA PHE A 246 -6.63 0.85 2.37
C PHE A 246 -6.13 0.47 0.97
N ILE A 247 -5.18 -0.47 0.90
CA ILE A 247 -4.67 -1.01 -0.37
C ILE A 247 -5.77 -1.82 -1.06
N SER A 248 -6.42 -2.73 -0.34
CA SER A 248 -7.53 -3.55 -0.87
C SER A 248 -8.68 -2.69 -1.42
N GLY A 249 -9.15 -1.71 -0.65
CA GLY A 249 -10.18 -0.77 -1.07
C GLY A 249 -9.74 0.11 -2.25
N GLY A 250 -8.48 0.57 -2.25
CA GLY A 250 -7.90 1.32 -3.36
C GLY A 250 -7.87 0.52 -4.66
N LEU A 251 -7.53 -0.77 -4.59
CA LEU A 251 -7.58 -1.69 -5.75
C LEU A 251 -9.02 -1.93 -6.22
N LYS A 252 -9.97 -2.14 -5.28
CA LYS A 252 -11.38 -2.32 -5.60
C LYS A 252 -11.95 -1.10 -6.34
N ALA A 253 -11.54 0.11 -5.95
CA ALA A 253 -11.94 1.35 -6.61
C ALA A 253 -11.46 1.48 -8.06
N LEU A 254 -10.33 0.84 -8.38
CA LEU A 254 -9.73 0.81 -9.72
C LEU A 254 -10.27 -0.33 -10.59
N SER A 255 -11.07 -1.24 -10.01
CA SER A 255 -11.63 -2.37 -10.76
C SER A 255 -12.59 -1.91 -11.87
N PRO A 256 -12.54 -2.54 -13.07
CA PRO A 256 -13.33 -2.11 -14.22
C PRO A 256 -14.84 -2.36 -14.09
N ALA A 257 -15.28 -3.26 -13.18
CA ALA A 257 -16.65 -3.74 -13.08
C ALA A 257 -17.34 -3.39 -11.74
N GLY A 258 -18.62 -2.98 -11.81
CA GLY A 258 -19.53 -2.86 -10.67
C GLY A 258 -19.54 -1.51 -9.94
N ASP A 259 -20.38 -1.41 -8.89
CA ASP A 259 -20.47 -0.25 -8.00
C ASP A 259 -19.17 -0.15 -7.18
N ARG A 260 -18.21 0.66 -7.66
CA ARG A 260 -16.82 0.65 -7.15
C ARG A 260 -16.66 1.24 -5.75
N VAL A 261 -17.56 2.14 -5.41
CA VAL A 261 -17.40 3.09 -4.30
C VAL A 261 -17.84 2.50 -2.97
N ARG A 262 -19.04 1.91 -2.95
CA ARG A 262 -19.65 1.40 -1.71
C ARG A 262 -18.83 0.27 -1.08
N PRO A 263 -18.31 -0.73 -1.83
CA PRO A 263 -17.41 -1.74 -1.29
C PRO A 263 -16.06 -1.15 -0.83
N MET A 264 -15.50 -0.18 -1.56
CA MET A 264 -14.25 0.48 -1.15
C MET A 264 -14.40 1.13 0.23
N ILE A 265 -15.45 1.94 0.43
CA ILE A 265 -15.71 2.61 1.72
C ILE A 265 -15.90 1.57 2.82
N ALA A 266 -16.64 0.48 2.54
CA ALA A 266 -16.83 -0.61 3.47
C ALA A 266 -15.49 -1.14 4.00
N ILE A 267 -14.60 -1.50 3.08
CA ILE A 267 -13.29 -2.10 3.37
C ILE A 267 -12.41 -1.12 4.15
N ILE A 268 -12.39 0.16 3.75
CA ILE A 268 -11.60 1.18 4.45
C ILE A 268 -12.07 1.35 5.90
N VAL A 269 -13.39 1.45 6.13
CA VAL A 269 -13.93 1.60 7.49
C VAL A 269 -13.67 0.34 8.33
N GLN A 270 -13.78 -0.86 7.76
CA GLN A 270 -13.36 -2.10 8.43
C GLN A 270 -11.90 -2.01 8.88
N GLY A 271 -11.03 -1.48 8.02
CA GLY A 271 -9.63 -1.27 8.38
C GLY A 271 -9.41 -0.27 9.49
N LEU A 272 -10.12 0.86 9.48
CA LEU A 272 -10.05 1.85 10.54
C LEU A 272 -10.55 1.31 11.88
N LEU A 273 -11.63 0.51 11.87
CA LEU A 273 -12.18 -0.10 13.08
C LEU A 273 -11.21 -1.13 13.68
N PHE A 274 -10.69 -2.04 12.86
CA PHE A 274 -9.73 -3.04 13.31
C PHE A 274 -8.41 -2.41 13.73
N GLY A 275 -7.85 -1.53 12.88
CA GLY A 275 -6.61 -0.80 13.15
C GLY A 275 -6.71 0.09 14.38
N GLY A 276 -7.86 0.75 14.58
CA GLY A 276 -8.15 1.56 15.77
C GLY A 276 -8.18 0.73 17.05
N ALA A 277 -8.82 -0.45 17.03
CA ALA A 277 -8.79 -1.38 18.16
C ALA A 277 -7.36 -1.83 18.50
N VAL A 278 -6.57 -2.19 17.49
CA VAL A 278 -5.15 -2.58 17.66
C VAL A 278 -4.29 -1.41 18.14
N GLN A 279 -4.53 -0.19 17.65
CA GLN A 279 -3.75 0.98 18.04
C GLN A 279 -4.06 1.41 19.48
N ALA A 280 -5.33 1.32 19.90
CA ALA A 280 -5.76 1.70 21.24
C ALA A 280 -5.37 0.67 22.30
N LEU A 281 -5.46 -0.63 21.98
CA LEU A 281 -5.32 -1.71 22.96
C LEU A 281 -4.03 -2.53 22.77
N GLY A 282 -3.22 -2.24 21.75
CA GLY A 282 -2.02 -3.00 21.39
C GLY A 282 -2.31 -4.25 20.57
N TRP A 283 -1.29 -5.09 20.34
CA TRP A 283 -1.40 -6.34 19.58
C TRP A 283 -1.55 -7.55 20.51
N ASN A 284 -2.78 -7.80 20.98
CA ASN A 284 -3.11 -8.89 21.89
C ASN A 284 -4.42 -9.59 21.49
N LEU A 285 -4.71 -10.73 22.12
CA LEU A 285 -5.89 -11.53 21.80
C LEU A 285 -7.20 -10.72 21.87
N PHE A 286 -7.33 -9.88 22.89
CA PHE A 286 -8.53 -9.06 23.11
C PHE A 286 -8.73 -8.02 22.01
N SER A 287 -7.67 -7.27 21.66
CA SER A 287 -7.75 -6.25 20.61
C SER A 287 -8.05 -6.85 19.24
N ILE A 288 -7.53 -8.05 18.96
CA ILE A 288 -7.77 -8.77 17.70
C ILE A 288 -9.21 -9.29 17.63
N GLY A 289 -9.71 -9.88 18.72
CA GLY A 289 -11.10 -10.31 18.82
C GLY A 289 -12.07 -9.13 18.68
N LEU A 290 -11.82 -8.03 19.40
CA LEU A 290 -12.60 -6.80 19.33
C LEU A 290 -12.54 -6.17 17.93
N GLY A 291 -11.35 -6.07 17.34
CA GLY A 291 -11.15 -5.54 16.00
C GLY A 291 -11.93 -6.34 14.95
N GLY A 292 -11.85 -7.68 15.00
CA GLY A 292 -12.64 -8.56 14.15
C GLY A 292 -14.15 -8.41 14.38
N ALA A 293 -14.57 -8.29 15.64
CA ALA A 293 -15.97 -8.08 16.00
C ALA A 293 -16.52 -6.75 15.44
N LEU A 294 -15.76 -5.65 15.54
CA LEU A 294 -16.14 -4.37 14.96
C LEU A 294 -16.23 -4.42 13.43
N VAL A 295 -15.32 -5.12 12.77
CA VAL A 295 -15.36 -5.36 11.32
C VAL A 295 -16.64 -6.08 10.91
N GLY A 296 -17.02 -7.13 11.65
CA GLY A 296 -18.27 -7.87 11.43
C GLY A 296 -19.51 -7.02 11.67
N ALA A 297 -19.59 -6.35 12.82
CA ALA A 297 -20.71 -5.47 13.17
C ALA A 297 -20.91 -4.36 12.11
N TRP A 298 -19.82 -3.76 11.63
CA TRP A 298 -19.89 -2.77 10.56
C TRP A 298 -20.39 -3.36 9.24
N ALA A 299 -19.94 -4.55 8.85
CA ALA A 299 -20.42 -5.21 7.64
C ALA A 299 -21.94 -5.45 7.66
N ALA A 300 -22.48 -5.81 8.83
CA ALA A 300 -23.91 -5.96 9.07
C ALA A 300 -24.67 -4.62 8.97
N LEU A 301 -24.13 -3.57 9.59
CA LEU A 301 -24.83 -2.30 9.78
C LEU A 301 -24.64 -1.31 8.63
N GLN A 302 -23.60 -1.44 7.80
CA GLN A 302 -23.24 -0.47 6.77
C GLN A 302 -24.42 -0.15 5.84
N GLY A 303 -25.14 -1.18 5.37
CA GLY A 303 -26.27 -1.00 4.47
C GLY A 303 -27.39 -0.17 5.11
N PHE A 304 -27.68 -0.46 6.37
CA PHE A 304 -28.68 0.26 7.15
C PHE A 304 -28.25 1.70 7.43
N VAL A 305 -27.00 1.92 7.88
CA VAL A 305 -26.46 3.26 8.15
C VAL A 305 -26.51 4.13 6.89
N LEU A 306 -26.16 3.59 5.73
CA LEU A 306 -26.22 4.32 4.47
C LEU A 306 -27.66 4.68 4.08
N GLN A 307 -28.60 3.75 4.23
CA GLN A 307 -30.03 4.01 3.98
C GLN A 307 -30.59 5.03 4.98
N TYR A 308 -30.23 4.92 6.25
CA TYR A 308 -30.63 5.86 7.29
C TYR A 308 -30.07 7.26 7.04
N LEU A 309 -28.85 7.38 6.54
CA LEU A 309 -28.29 8.69 6.17
C LEU A 309 -29.13 9.35 5.06
N LEU A 310 -29.48 8.57 4.03
CA LEU A 310 -30.27 9.01 2.88
C LEU A 310 -31.72 9.35 3.24
N MET A 311 -32.37 8.51 4.07
CA MET A 311 -33.82 8.57 4.32
C MET A 311 -34.20 9.12 5.71
N GLY A 312 -33.25 9.19 6.64
CA GLY A 312 -33.48 9.64 8.00
C GLY A 312 -34.38 8.71 8.83
N THR A 313 -35.11 9.33 9.76
CA THR A 313 -36.05 8.64 10.67
C THR A 313 -37.23 8.02 9.94
N ASP A 314 -37.51 8.43 8.71
CA ASP A 314 -38.62 7.89 7.94
C ASP A 314 -38.37 6.44 7.49
N LEU A 315 -37.10 6.02 7.36
CA LEU A 315 -36.75 4.61 7.20
C LEU A 315 -37.19 3.78 8.41
N VAL A 316 -36.92 4.26 9.62
CA VAL A 316 -37.28 3.57 10.88
C VAL A 316 -38.80 3.48 11.00
N ARG A 317 -39.51 4.58 10.73
CA ARG A 317 -40.97 4.61 10.74
C ARG A 317 -41.60 3.65 9.73
N ALA A 318 -41.07 3.59 8.51
CA ALA A 318 -41.54 2.65 7.50
C ALA A 318 -41.31 1.20 7.93
N TYR A 319 -40.18 0.91 8.57
CA TYR A 319 -39.90 -0.41 9.14
C TYR A 319 -40.86 -0.75 10.28
N ASP A 320 -41.06 0.14 11.25
CA ASP A 320 -41.96 -0.10 12.38
C ASP A 320 -43.40 -0.34 11.89
N ALA A 321 -43.86 0.41 10.89
CA ALA A 321 -45.17 0.19 10.27
C ALA A 321 -45.28 -1.21 9.63
N LEU A 322 -44.25 -1.64 8.89
CA LEU A 322 -44.22 -2.97 8.29
C LEU A 322 -44.17 -4.09 9.33
N VAL A 323 -43.34 -3.92 10.38
CA VAL A 323 -43.17 -4.89 11.45
C VAL A 323 -44.45 -5.04 12.25
N LEU A 324 -45.11 -3.93 12.62
CA LEU A 324 -46.40 -3.95 13.30
C LEU A 324 -47.49 -4.59 12.45
N TRP A 325 -47.51 -4.30 11.14
CA TRP A 325 -48.42 -4.93 10.20
C TRP A 325 -48.21 -6.45 10.12
N LEU A 326 -46.95 -6.91 10.02
CA LEU A 326 -46.61 -8.34 10.03
C LEU A 326 -46.94 -9.01 11.37
N ALA A 327 -46.62 -8.35 12.48
CA ALA A 327 -46.90 -8.82 13.83
C ALA A 327 -48.40 -9.05 14.03
N HIS A 328 -49.21 -8.08 13.60
CA HIS A 328 -50.66 -8.18 13.65
C HIS A 328 -51.20 -9.29 12.74
N ARG A 329 -50.64 -9.43 11.53
CA ARG A 329 -51.06 -10.44 10.55
C ARG A 329 -50.71 -11.87 10.96
N TRP A 330 -49.63 -12.07 11.71
CA TRP A 330 -49.13 -13.40 12.11
C TRP A 330 -49.26 -13.69 13.61
N HIS A 331 -49.88 -12.80 14.38
CA HIS A 331 -50.05 -12.93 15.84
C HIS A 331 -48.73 -13.17 16.61
N LEU A 332 -47.61 -12.63 16.11
CA LEU A 332 -46.30 -12.78 16.72
C LEU A 332 -45.93 -11.51 17.50
N ALA A 333 -45.31 -11.67 18.68
CA ALA A 333 -44.67 -10.57 19.37
C ALA A 333 -43.43 -10.16 18.57
N ALA A 334 -43.50 -9.05 17.83
CA ALA A 334 -42.38 -8.62 17.02
C ALA A 334 -41.35 -7.85 17.87
N PRO A 335 -40.08 -8.28 17.90
CA PRO A 335 -39.01 -7.51 18.49
C PRO A 335 -38.82 -6.20 17.70
N GLY A 336 -38.56 -5.10 18.41
CA GLY A 336 -38.34 -3.80 17.76
C GLY A 336 -37.12 -3.80 16.84
N LEU A 337 -37.12 -2.97 15.80
CA LEU A 337 -36.04 -2.86 14.81
C LEU A 337 -34.62 -2.76 15.44
N PRO A 338 -34.38 -1.97 16.51
CA PRO A 338 -33.06 -1.89 17.13
C PRO A 338 -32.55 -3.23 17.66
N SER A 339 -33.45 -4.07 18.19
CA SER A 339 -33.08 -5.39 18.72
C SER A 339 -32.76 -6.40 17.61
N LEU A 340 -33.50 -6.36 16.50
CA LEU A 340 -33.20 -7.16 15.30
C LEU A 340 -31.85 -6.76 14.69
N LEU A 341 -31.60 -5.45 14.53
CA LEU A 341 -30.32 -4.94 14.05
C LEU A 341 -29.18 -5.27 15.01
N GLY A 342 -29.42 -5.16 16.32
CA GLY A 342 -28.45 -5.53 17.36
C GLY A 342 -28.08 -7.00 17.30
N ALA A 343 -29.07 -7.90 17.22
CA ALA A 343 -28.85 -9.34 17.09
C ALA A 343 -28.09 -9.69 15.79
N TRP A 344 -28.46 -9.05 14.68
CA TRP A 344 -27.79 -9.22 13.38
C TRP A 344 -26.33 -8.76 13.41
N ALA A 345 -26.07 -7.58 13.98
CA ALA A 345 -24.74 -7.04 14.16
C ALA A 345 -23.90 -7.91 15.11
N ALA A 346 -24.50 -8.40 16.21
CA ALA A 346 -23.85 -9.31 17.15
C ALA A 346 -23.46 -10.63 16.48
N LEU A 347 -24.33 -11.23 15.67
CA LEU A 347 -24.02 -12.44 14.91
C LEU A 347 -22.81 -12.22 13.98
N HIS A 348 -22.77 -11.10 13.26
CA HIS A 348 -21.63 -10.79 12.39
C HIS A 348 -20.35 -10.51 13.17
N ALA A 349 -20.47 -9.82 14.30
CA ALA A 349 -19.38 -9.53 15.20
C ALA A 349 -18.75 -10.82 15.75
N LEU A 350 -19.58 -11.77 16.19
CA LEU A 350 -19.10 -13.06 16.69
C LEU A 350 -18.39 -13.87 15.60
N ALA A 351 -18.94 -13.92 14.39
CA ALA A 351 -18.32 -14.65 13.29
C ALA A 351 -16.98 -14.05 12.86
N ALA A 352 -16.92 -12.74 12.62
CA ALA A 352 -15.69 -12.08 12.18
C ALA A 352 -14.65 -11.98 13.30
N GLY A 353 -15.09 -11.78 14.54
CA GLY A 353 -14.24 -11.87 15.73
C GLY A 353 -13.68 -13.28 15.91
N GLY A 354 -14.52 -14.30 15.78
CA GLY A 354 -14.11 -15.71 15.79
C GLY A 354 -13.06 -16.01 14.72
N ALA A 355 -13.29 -15.59 13.46
CA ALA A 355 -12.33 -15.75 12.38
C ALA A 355 -10.99 -15.05 12.65
N ALA A 356 -11.02 -13.84 13.23
CA ALA A 356 -9.82 -13.11 13.62
C ALA A 356 -9.05 -13.84 14.74
N LEU A 357 -9.75 -14.39 15.73
CA LEU A 357 -9.15 -15.17 16.82
C LEU A 357 -8.58 -16.51 16.30
N THR A 358 -9.28 -17.18 15.38
CA THR A 358 -8.74 -18.38 14.72
C THR A 358 -7.47 -18.04 13.94
N ALA A 359 -7.46 -16.95 13.16
CA ALA A 359 -6.27 -16.49 12.45
C ALA A 359 -5.11 -16.16 13.42
N TRP A 360 -5.43 -15.59 14.59
CA TRP A 360 -4.45 -15.32 15.64
C TRP A 360 -3.80 -16.60 16.17
N CYS A 361 -4.61 -17.62 16.43
CA CYS A 361 -4.13 -18.93 16.87
C CYS A 361 -3.28 -19.62 15.80
N LEU A 362 -3.68 -19.51 14.53
CA LEU A 362 -2.97 -20.14 13.41
C LEU A 362 -1.61 -19.49 13.11
N ARG A 363 -1.43 -18.19 13.40
CA ARG A 363 -0.22 -17.36 13.14
C ARG A 363 0.19 -17.21 11.67
N ARG A 364 -0.17 -18.15 10.81
CA ARG A 364 0.11 -18.18 9.37
C ARG A 364 -1.16 -18.56 8.60
N PRO A 365 -1.33 -18.03 7.37
CA PRO A 365 -2.46 -18.42 6.54
C PRO A 365 -2.38 -19.92 6.21
N PRO A 366 -3.53 -20.63 6.14
CA PRO A 366 -3.57 -22.00 5.62
C PRO A 366 -3.01 -22.06 4.20
N ALA A 367 -2.39 -23.18 3.82
CA ALA A 367 -1.73 -23.33 2.52
C ALA A 367 -2.62 -22.98 1.31
N GLY A 368 -3.91 -23.33 1.36
CA GLY A 368 -4.87 -22.96 0.32
C GLY A 368 -5.09 -21.44 0.20
N LEU A 369 -5.20 -20.73 1.34
CA LEU A 369 -5.31 -19.27 1.34
C LEU A 369 -4.00 -18.61 0.92
N GLN A 370 -2.86 -19.15 1.34
CA GLN A 370 -1.54 -18.66 0.93
C GLN A 370 -1.36 -18.76 -0.59
N GLY A 371 -1.70 -19.92 -1.18
CA GLY A 371 -1.65 -20.10 -2.62
C GLY A 371 -2.59 -19.15 -3.37
N LEU A 372 -3.77 -18.82 -2.81
CA LEU A 372 -4.65 -17.81 -3.37
C LEU A 372 -4.07 -16.40 -3.26
N ILE A 373 -3.49 -16.02 -2.13
CA ILE A 373 -2.82 -14.71 -1.97
C ILE A 373 -1.68 -14.59 -2.96
N GLU A 374 -0.85 -15.62 -3.11
CA GLU A 374 0.29 -15.65 -4.03
C GLU A 374 -0.17 -15.60 -5.49
N ARG A 375 -1.22 -16.35 -5.86
CA ARG A 375 -1.83 -16.28 -7.20
C ARG A 375 -2.40 -14.89 -7.46
N GLU A 376 -3.27 -14.36 -6.60
CA GLU A 376 -3.87 -13.03 -6.78
C GLU A 376 -2.85 -11.88 -6.69
N SER A 377 -1.67 -12.14 -6.11
CA SER A 377 -0.55 -11.19 -6.04
C SER A 377 0.51 -11.41 -7.13
N GLY A 378 0.45 -12.51 -7.88
CA GLY A 378 1.44 -12.92 -8.88
C GLY A 378 0.88 -12.96 -10.30
N ASP A 379 -0.38 -13.37 -10.45
CA ASP A 379 -1.09 -13.37 -11.72
C ASP A 379 -1.59 -11.97 -12.05
N GLY A 380 -0.98 -11.38 -13.08
CA GLY A 380 -1.55 -10.29 -13.86
C GLY A 380 -2.76 -10.73 -14.69
N ILE A 381 -3.70 -11.50 -14.12
CA ILE A 381 -4.91 -11.91 -14.83
C ILE A 381 -5.97 -10.83 -14.66
N SER A 382 -5.83 -9.81 -15.49
CA SER A 382 -6.90 -9.22 -16.31
C SER A 382 -6.23 -8.16 -17.17
N ARG A 383 -6.20 -8.37 -18.50
CA ARG A 383 -5.83 -7.33 -19.46
C ARG A 383 -6.57 -6.04 -19.08
N PRO A 384 -5.90 -4.93 -18.74
CA PRO A 384 -6.58 -3.66 -18.71
C PRO A 384 -6.99 -3.36 -20.14
N GLY A 385 -8.28 -3.10 -20.35
CA GLY A 385 -8.64 -2.15 -21.38
C GLY A 385 -7.86 -0.84 -21.13
N PRO A 386 -7.64 0.00 -22.15
CA PRO A 386 -6.91 1.25 -22.00
C PRO A 386 -7.39 1.97 -20.74
N VAL A 387 -6.46 2.47 -19.92
CA VAL A 387 -6.75 3.21 -18.68
C VAL A 387 -7.82 4.23 -19.02
N ALA A 388 -9.07 3.89 -18.68
CA ALA A 388 -10.20 4.61 -19.22
C ALA A 388 -10.09 6.05 -18.74
N GLU A 389 -10.07 6.98 -19.69
CA GLU A 389 -10.15 8.39 -19.40
C GLU A 389 -11.34 8.65 -18.48
N HIS A 390 -11.13 9.62 -17.60
CA HIS A 390 -11.97 9.91 -16.47
C HIS A 390 -13.46 9.87 -16.85
N PRO A 391 -14.30 9.08 -16.14
CA PRO A 391 -15.73 9.24 -16.29
C PRO A 391 -16.05 10.67 -15.85
N GLY A 392 -16.43 11.51 -16.82
CA GLY A 392 -16.92 12.86 -16.59
C GLY A 392 -18.10 12.81 -15.62
N TRP A 393 -18.39 13.94 -14.97
CA TRP A 393 -19.53 14.08 -14.04
C TRP A 393 -20.83 13.46 -14.58
N ALA A 394 -21.06 13.56 -15.90
CA ALA A 394 -22.18 12.95 -16.61
C ALA A 394 -22.26 11.41 -16.52
N GLN A 395 -21.13 10.69 -16.58
CA GLN A 395 -21.13 9.22 -16.49
C GLN A 395 -21.35 8.72 -15.06
N ARG A 396 -21.02 9.53 -14.04
CA ARG A 396 -21.30 9.23 -12.63
C ARG A 396 -22.73 9.55 -12.26
N LEU A 397 -23.31 10.63 -12.82
CA LEU A 397 -24.75 10.88 -12.74
C LEU A 397 -25.58 9.77 -13.37
N ARG A 398 -25.03 9.05 -14.34
CA ARG A 398 -25.65 7.84 -14.92
C ARG A 398 -25.90 6.73 -13.89
N GLU A 399 -25.18 6.72 -12.75
CA GLU A 399 -25.48 5.80 -11.64
C GLU A 399 -26.83 6.15 -10.97
N PHE A 400 -27.19 7.43 -10.87
CA PHE A 400 -28.55 7.85 -10.47
C PHE A 400 -29.60 7.43 -11.50
N GLY A 401 -29.23 7.17 -12.75
CA GLY A 401 -30.15 6.63 -13.75
C GLY A 401 -30.52 5.15 -13.53
N ARG A 402 -29.82 4.44 -12.63
CA ARG A 402 -30.10 3.02 -12.36
C ARG A 402 -31.32 2.88 -11.47
N TRP A 403 -32.35 2.17 -11.93
CA TRP A 403 -33.60 1.95 -11.18
C TRP A 403 -33.38 1.35 -9.78
N GLN A 404 -32.34 0.52 -9.61
CA GLN A 404 -31.99 -0.11 -8.33
C GLN A 404 -31.61 0.91 -7.25
N PHE A 405 -31.07 2.07 -7.64
CA PHE A 405 -30.74 3.15 -6.71
C PHE A 405 -32.00 3.77 -6.08
N TRP A 406 -33.06 3.90 -6.89
CA TRP A 406 -34.33 4.48 -6.46
C TRP A 406 -35.25 3.49 -5.76
N LEU A 407 -35.05 2.19 -5.95
CA LEU A 407 -35.92 1.15 -5.39
C LEU A 407 -36.15 1.30 -3.86
N PRO A 408 -35.11 1.50 -3.01
CA PRO A 408 -35.33 1.72 -1.59
C PRO A 408 -36.19 2.96 -1.30
N LEU A 409 -35.98 4.05 -2.03
CA LEU A 409 -36.76 5.29 -1.87
C LEU A 409 -38.22 5.05 -2.26
N LEU A 410 -38.47 4.36 -3.36
CA LEU A 410 -39.82 4.04 -3.83
C LEU A 410 -40.57 3.15 -2.85
N ILE A 411 -39.91 2.13 -2.28
CA ILE A 411 -40.52 1.25 -1.27
C ILE A 411 -40.88 2.05 0.00
N VAL A 412 -39.95 2.86 0.51
CA VAL A 412 -40.20 3.68 1.71
C VAL A 412 -41.29 4.71 1.44
N ALA A 413 -41.25 5.39 0.29
CA ALA A 413 -42.30 6.33 -0.11
C ALA A 413 -43.68 5.65 -0.21
N ALA A 414 -43.77 4.45 -0.80
CA ALA A 414 -45.01 3.70 -0.90
C ALA A 414 -45.55 3.29 0.48
N ILE A 415 -44.70 2.83 1.39
CA ILE A 415 -45.10 2.50 2.77
C ILE A 415 -45.61 3.74 3.50
N LEU A 416 -44.90 4.87 3.38
CA LEU A 416 -45.29 6.12 4.03
C LEU A 416 -46.62 6.65 3.50
N LEU A 417 -46.82 6.66 2.18
CA LEU A 417 -48.10 7.03 1.57
C LEU A 417 -49.23 6.09 1.99
N GLY A 418 -48.98 4.77 1.98
CA GLY A 418 -49.93 3.77 2.45
C GLY A 418 -50.30 3.91 3.94
N SER A 419 -49.40 4.48 4.75
CA SER A 419 -49.63 4.80 6.16
C SER A 419 -50.31 6.16 6.40
N GLY A 420 -50.71 6.88 5.35
CA GLY A 420 -51.41 8.17 5.46
C GLY A 420 -50.51 9.39 5.64
N ARG A 421 -49.20 9.29 5.35
CA ARG A 421 -48.31 10.46 5.37
C ARG A 421 -48.66 11.44 4.24
N PRO A 422 -48.61 12.76 4.50
CA PRO A 422 -48.87 13.75 3.46
C PRO A 422 -47.77 13.72 2.38
N TRP A 423 -48.16 14.02 1.14
CA TRP A 423 -47.27 14.07 -0.02
C TRP A 423 -46.06 15.00 0.20
N GLU A 424 -46.25 16.12 0.91
CA GLU A 424 -45.18 17.07 1.25
C GLU A 424 -44.01 16.41 2.00
N GLY A 425 -44.31 15.50 2.94
CA GLY A 425 -43.29 14.76 3.68
C GLY A 425 -42.52 13.80 2.78
N VAL A 426 -43.21 13.19 1.81
CA VAL A 426 -42.58 12.29 0.83
C VAL A 426 -41.72 13.08 -0.17
N ALA A 427 -42.18 14.25 -0.61
CA ALA A 427 -41.40 15.15 -1.46
C ALA A 427 -40.10 15.60 -0.75
N TRP A 428 -40.17 15.92 0.54
CA TRP A 428 -38.99 16.25 1.34
C TRP A 428 -38.01 15.07 1.47
N LEU A 429 -38.52 13.85 1.67
CA LEU A 429 -37.72 12.64 1.68
C LEU A 429 -36.95 12.45 0.37
N VAL A 430 -37.62 12.62 -0.78
CA VAL A 430 -36.99 12.51 -2.11
C VAL A 430 -35.89 13.56 -2.27
N LEU A 431 -36.15 14.82 -1.89
CA LEU A 431 -35.17 15.89 -1.99
C LEU A 431 -33.94 15.62 -1.11
N ARG A 432 -34.16 15.19 0.13
CA ARG A 432 -33.09 14.80 1.06
C ARG A 432 -32.26 13.66 0.49
N PHE A 433 -32.92 12.59 0.02
CA PHE A 433 -32.26 11.43 -0.57
C PHE A 433 -31.33 11.84 -1.72
N PHE A 434 -31.81 12.72 -2.60
CA PHE A 434 -31.02 13.27 -3.70
C PHE A 434 -29.85 14.13 -3.21
N ALA A 435 -30.09 15.09 -2.31
CA ALA A 435 -29.06 15.99 -1.78
C ALA A 435 -27.92 15.23 -1.09
N VAL A 436 -28.26 14.28 -0.20
CA VAL A 436 -27.28 13.42 0.47
C VAL A 436 -26.54 12.54 -0.54
N GLY A 437 -27.25 11.99 -1.53
CA GLY A 437 -26.63 11.24 -2.63
C GLY A 437 -25.59 12.07 -3.38
N CYS A 438 -25.91 13.32 -3.73
CA CYS A 438 -24.98 14.25 -4.39
C CYS A 438 -23.75 14.53 -3.54
N VAL A 439 -23.92 14.79 -2.24
CA VAL A 439 -22.80 15.02 -1.30
C VAL A 439 -21.90 13.79 -1.21
N LEU A 440 -22.46 12.59 -1.08
CA LEU A 440 -21.68 11.35 -1.01
C LEU A 440 -20.88 11.12 -2.30
N VAL A 441 -21.50 11.32 -3.46
CA VAL A 441 -20.81 11.22 -4.77
C VAL A 441 -19.72 12.26 -4.90
N ALA A 442 -19.95 13.50 -4.46
CA ALA A 442 -18.96 14.56 -4.44
C ALA A 442 -17.76 14.19 -3.54
N LEU A 443 -17.99 13.74 -2.30
CA LEU A 443 -16.94 13.31 -1.38
C LEU A 443 -16.11 12.16 -1.97
N VAL A 444 -16.77 11.19 -2.59
CA VAL A 444 -16.12 10.06 -3.24
C VAL A 444 -15.31 10.52 -4.45
N SER A 445 -15.78 11.52 -5.19
CA SER A 445 -15.07 12.06 -6.36
C SER A 445 -13.72 12.69 -6.01
N LEU A 446 -13.53 13.10 -4.75
CA LEU A 446 -12.27 13.59 -4.22
C LEU A 446 -11.26 12.46 -4.01
N LEU A 447 -11.72 11.22 -3.82
CA LEU A 447 -10.86 10.06 -3.70
C LEU A 447 -10.30 9.70 -5.08
N ARG A 448 -9.00 9.94 -5.27
CA ARG A 448 -8.26 9.57 -6.49
C ARG A 448 -7.22 8.47 -6.21
N PRO A 449 -7.64 7.18 -6.07
CA PRO A 449 -6.76 6.07 -5.70
C PRO A 449 -5.51 5.94 -6.58
N ALA A 450 -5.63 6.19 -7.88
CA ALA A 450 -4.51 6.15 -8.82
C ALA A 450 -3.38 7.13 -8.48
N ARG A 451 -3.69 8.23 -7.78
CA ARG A 451 -2.71 9.24 -7.35
C ARG A 451 -2.24 9.05 -5.91
N TRP A 452 -2.80 8.08 -5.17
CA TRP A 452 -2.49 7.91 -3.75
C TRP A 452 -1.03 7.55 -3.53
N ALA A 453 -0.48 6.58 -4.27
CA ALA A 453 0.94 6.22 -4.13
C ALA A 453 1.87 7.44 -4.32
N GLU A 454 1.65 8.24 -5.36
CA GLU A 454 2.46 9.43 -5.63
C GLU A 454 2.23 10.57 -4.62
N ALA A 455 0.99 10.73 -4.15
CA ALA A 455 0.68 11.69 -3.08
C ALA A 455 1.33 11.30 -1.74
N LEU A 456 1.32 10.00 -1.42
CA LEU A 456 1.97 9.44 -0.24
C LEU A 456 3.49 9.61 -0.31
N ARG A 457 4.12 9.32 -1.46
CA ARG A 457 5.55 9.60 -1.67
C ARG A 457 5.88 11.07 -1.46
N ARG A 458 5.08 11.99 -2.03
CA ARG A 458 5.29 13.44 -1.88
C ARG A 458 5.17 13.93 -0.44
N ARG A 459 4.37 13.26 0.39
CA ARG A 459 4.26 13.54 1.83
C ARG A 459 5.34 12.84 2.68
N GLY A 460 6.30 12.15 2.05
CA GLY A 460 7.35 11.39 2.74
C GLY A 460 6.88 10.05 3.31
N TRP A 461 5.64 9.61 3.02
CA TRP A 461 5.10 8.32 3.48
C TRP A 461 5.50 7.20 2.51
N TRP A 462 6.80 6.94 2.43
CA TRP A 462 7.41 6.00 1.49
C TRP A 462 6.89 4.56 1.68
N GLY A 463 6.67 4.12 2.93
CA GLY A 463 6.21 2.77 3.25
C GLY A 463 4.82 2.43 2.68
N PRO A 464 3.78 3.20 3.03
CA PRO A 464 2.46 3.06 2.41
C PRO A 464 2.49 3.22 0.89
N ALA A 465 3.30 4.15 0.36
CA ALA A 465 3.44 4.32 -1.08
C ALA A 465 4.07 3.10 -1.77
N LEU A 466 5.08 2.48 -1.15
CA LEU A 466 5.70 1.24 -1.62
C LEU A 466 4.68 0.10 -1.62
N ALA A 467 3.97 -0.09 -0.51
CA ALA A 467 2.95 -1.13 -0.39
C ALA A 467 1.84 -0.98 -1.45
N PHE A 468 1.35 0.25 -1.65
CA PHE A 468 0.30 0.55 -2.62
C PHE A 468 0.80 0.41 -4.07
N SER A 469 1.97 0.97 -4.39
CA SER A 469 2.54 0.88 -5.75
C SER A 469 2.96 -0.54 -6.13
N GLY A 470 3.45 -1.32 -5.17
CA GLY A 470 3.74 -2.74 -5.35
C GLY A 470 2.49 -3.56 -5.65
N ALA A 471 1.39 -3.29 -4.94
CA ALA A 471 0.11 -3.94 -5.18
C ALA A 471 -0.51 -3.56 -6.55
N LEU A 472 -0.37 -2.30 -6.97
CA LEU A 472 -0.80 -1.85 -8.30
C LEU A 472 0.01 -2.48 -9.43
N ARG A 473 1.34 -2.50 -9.31
CA ARG A 473 2.23 -3.02 -10.37
C ARG A 473 2.04 -4.51 -10.62
N ARG A 474 1.81 -5.31 -9.58
CA ARG A 474 1.51 -6.75 -9.72
C ARG A 474 0.25 -7.04 -10.54
N ARG A 475 -0.57 -6.03 -10.82
CA ARG A 475 -1.77 -6.12 -11.66
C ARG A 475 -1.69 -5.34 -12.96
N ALA A 476 -0.65 -4.54 -13.14
CA ALA A 476 -0.39 -3.95 -14.44
C ALA A 476 0.10 -5.08 -15.38
N PRO A 477 -0.31 -5.07 -16.65
CA PRO A 477 -0.01 -6.12 -17.62
C PRO A 477 1.48 -6.18 -17.98
#